data_AF-A0A925A1U1-F1
#
_entry.id   AF-A0A925A1U1-F1
#
_cell.length_a   1.000
_cell.length_b   1.000
_cell.length_c   1.000
_cell.angle_alpha   90.00
_cell.angle_beta   90.00
_cell.angle_gamma   90.00
#
_symmetry.space_group_name_H-M   'P 1'
#
loop_
_entity.id
_entity.type
_entity.pdbx_description
1 polymer ?
#
loop_
_entity_poly.entity_id
_entity_poly.type
_entity_poly.pdbx_seq_one_letter_code
_entity_poly.pdbx_strand_id
1 'polypeptide(L)'
;IRRGRLTLPEGAAVDHTLTHIDNLVAAVILALDPTAPSGVFNVGDDAPVLLSEVLAELLAKKGRSDVTLHRIPYGTAFALASAVELAHRVSRRGRPRITRYAVSQLGLERTLDLSAARQQLGYRPRPTSLVGAERW
;
A
#
# COMPACT_ATOMS: atom_id res chain seq x y z
N ILE A 1 -3.77 -15.40 -6.52
CA ILE A 1 -3.90 -16.56 -5.60
C ILE A 1 -3.82 -17.83 -6.43
N ARG A 2 -2.85 -18.70 -6.16
CA ARG A 2 -2.69 -19.97 -6.88
C ARG A 2 -2.60 -21.10 -5.86
N ARG A 3 -3.54 -22.06 -5.93
CA ARG A 3 -3.64 -23.19 -4.98
C ARG A 3 -3.68 -22.73 -3.51
N GLY A 4 -4.52 -21.74 -3.20
CA GLY A 4 -4.62 -21.18 -1.83
C GLY A 4 -3.42 -20.34 -1.38
N ARG A 5 -2.44 -20.06 -2.26
CA ARG A 5 -1.23 -19.32 -1.89
C ARG A 5 -1.19 -17.97 -2.60
N LEU A 6 -0.84 -16.93 -1.86
CA LEU A 6 -0.52 -15.60 -2.39
C LEU A 6 0.95 -15.30 -2.13
N THR A 7 1.78 -15.47 -3.15
CA THR A 7 3.22 -15.20 -3.05
C THR A 7 3.50 -13.71 -3.22
N LEU A 8 4.17 -13.12 -2.24
CA LEU A 8 4.45 -11.68 -2.15
C LEU A 8 5.93 -11.46 -1.79
N PRO A 9 6.57 -10.40 -2.31
CA PRO A 9 7.91 -10.02 -1.88
C PRO A 9 7.91 -9.72 -0.38
N GLU A 10 8.87 -10.28 0.34
CA GLU A 10 8.95 -10.24 1.81
C GLU A 10 7.67 -10.74 2.53
N GLY A 11 6.79 -11.46 1.83
CA GLY A 11 5.49 -11.88 2.36
C GLY A 11 4.53 -10.71 2.62
N ALA A 12 4.84 -9.52 2.09
CA ALA A 12 4.25 -8.24 2.47
C ALA A 12 4.38 -7.92 3.97
N ALA A 13 5.33 -8.52 4.68
CA ALA A 13 5.64 -8.17 6.08
C ALA A 13 6.52 -6.90 6.11
N VAL A 14 5.95 -5.80 5.64
CA VAL A 14 6.56 -4.46 5.56
C VAL A 14 5.53 -3.42 5.99
N ASP A 15 6.00 -2.33 6.61
CA ASP A 15 5.12 -1.27 7.10
C ASP A 15 4.70 -0.32 5.99
N HIS A 16 3.40 -0.04 5.93
CA HIS A 16 2.81 0.91 4.99
C HIS A 16 1.92 1.90 5.74
N THR A 17 2.08 3.19 5.44
CA THR A 17 1.05 4.18 5.71
C THR A 17 -0.04 4.04 4.65
N LEU A 18 -1.25 3.71 5.10
CA LEU A 18 -2.45 3.79 4.26
C LEU A 18 -3.09 5.17 4.39
N THR A 19 -4.03 5.47 3.50
CA THR A 19 -4.76 6.74 3.54
C THR A 19 -6.24 6.47 3.23
N HIS A 20 -7.07 6.43 4.26
CA HIS A 20 -8.51 6.41 4.10
C HIS A 20 -8.98 7.70 3.40
N ILE A 21 -10.00 7.61 2.53
CA ILE A 21 -10.47 8.75 1.75
C ILE A 21 -10.90 9.92 2.65
N ASP A 22 -11.60 9.65 3.75
CA ASP A 22 -12.00 10.71 4.68
C ASP A 22 -10.81 11.40 5.36
N ASN A 23 -9.72 10.68 5.62
CA ASN A 23 -8.50 11.25 6.19
C ASN A 23 -7.85 12.20 5.17
N LEU A 24 -7.82 11.78 3.89
CA LEU A 24 -7.40 12.65 2.79
C LEU A 24 -8.27 13.91 2.67
N VAL A 25 -9.60 13.75 2.68
CA VAL A 25 -10.54 14.86 2.59
C VAL A 25 -10.38 15.82 3.77
N ALA A 26 -10.22 15.31 4.99
CA ALA A 26 -9.98 16.12 6.17
C ALA A 26 -8.69 16.96 6.04
N ALA A 27 -7.59 16.36 5.57
CA ALA A 27 -6.35 17.10 5.33
C ALA A 27 -6.52 18.20 4.26
N VAL A 28 -7.25 17.91 3.18
CA VAL A 28 -7.53 18.90 2.12
C VAL A 28 -8.37 20.05 2.67
N ILE A 29 -9.41 19.78 3.45
CA ILE A 29 -10.24 20.83 4.08
C ILE A 29 -9.38 21.73 4.97
N LEU A 30 -8.49 21.14 5.80
CA LEU A 30 -7.57 21.92 6.64
C LEU A 30 -6.62 22.78 5.81
N ALA A 31 -6.12 22.27 4.69
CA ALA A 31 -5.23 23.01 3.79
C ALA A 31 -5.94 24.13 2.99
N LEU A 32 -7.27 24.10 2.91
CA LEU A 32 -8.07 25.14 2.26
C LEU A 32 -8.45 26.30 3.22
N ASP A 33 -8.15 26.18 4.52
CA ASP A 33 -8.32 27.28 5.45
C ASP A 33 -7.44 28.46 5.01
N PRO A 34 -7.97 29.69 4.83
CA PRO A 34 -7.17 30.85 4.40
C PRO A 34 -6.00 31.21 5.32
N THR A 35 -6.04 30.74 6.57
CA THR A 35 -4.98 30.94 7.58
C THR A 35 -3.98 29.79 7.60
N ALA A 36 -4.23 28.69 6.89
CA ALA A 36 -3.31 27.56 6.81
C ALA A 36 -2.01 27.97 6.10
N PRO A 37 -0.85 27.50 6.59
CA PRO A 37 0.42 27.75 5.93
C PRO A 37 0.51 26.99 4.61
N SER A 38 1.03 27.66 3.58
CA SER A 38 1.41 27.03 2.32
C SER A 38 2.58 26.07 2.53
N GLY A 39 2.50 24.88 1.92
CA GLY A 39 3.57 23.89 2.03
C GLY A 39 3.26 22.58 1.34
N VAL A 40 4.21 21.64 1.44
CA VAL A 40 4.03 20.25 0.99
C VAL A 40 3.85 19.39 2.23
N PHE A 41 2.76 18.63 2.26
CA PHE A 41 2.38 17.81 3.41
C PHE A 41 2.16 16.36 2.95
N ASN A 42 2.72 15.41 3.70
CA ASN A 42 2.32 14.01 3.57
C ASN A 42 0.98 13.82 4.28
N VAL A 43 0.11 12.99 3.69
CA VAL A 43 -1.22 12.70 4.22
C VAL A 43 -1.44 11.19 4.27
N GLY A 44 -1.80 10.70 5.44
CA GLY A 44 -2.01 9.29 5.73
C GLY A 44 -2.88 9.09 6.97
N ASP A 45 -3.14 7.83 7.27
CA ASP A 45 -3.79 7.37 8.49
C ASP A 45 -2.87 7.55 9.71
N ASP A 46 -3.44 7.38 10.91
CA ASP A 46 -2.77 7.77 12.16
C ASP A 46 -1.42 7.09 12.40
N ALA A 47 -1.29 5.81 12.02
CA ALA A 47 -0.07 5.04 12.15
C ALA A 47 0.11 4.10 10.94
N PRO A 48 1.36 3.73 10.61
CA PRO A 48 1.63 2.64 9.69
C PRO A 48 1.00 1.33 10.17
N VAL A 49 0.72 0.46 9.21
CA VAL A 49 0.20 -0.89 9.42
C VAL A 49 1.08 -1.90 8.70
N LEU A 50 1.11 -3.12 9.22
CA LEU A 50 1.78 -4.22 8.53
C LEU A 50 0.95 -4.63 7.32
N LEU A 51 1.50 -4.50 6.11
CA LEU A 51 0.75 -4.76 4.87
C LEU A 51 0.22 -6.21 4.81
N SER A 52 0.93 -7.18 5.37
CA SER A 52 0.50 -8.57 5.45
C SER A 52 -0.77 -8.74 6.29
N GLU A 53 -0.91 -8.00 7.39
CA GLU A 53 -2.11 -8.04 8.24
C GLU A 53 -3.32 -7.43 7.52
N VAL A 54 -3.11 -6.31 6.84
CA VAL A 54 -4.14 -5.68 5.98
C VAL A 54 -4.63 -6.65 4.91
N LEU A 55 -3.70 -7.32 4.22
CA LEU A 55 -4.04 -8.31 3.19
C LEU A 55 -4.77 -9.51 3.78
N ALA A 56 -4.36 -10.00 4.95
CA ALA A 56 -5.00 -11.11 5.63
C ALA A 56 -6.44 -10.76 6.05
N GLU A 57 -6.65 -9.57 6.63
CA GLU A 57 -7.98 -9.09 7.01
C GLU A 57 -8.88 -8.91 5.77
N LEU A 58 -8.36 -8.32 4.69
CA LEU A 58 -9.10 -8.17 3.44
C LEU A 58 -9.51 -9.52 2.84
N LEU A 59 -8.59 -10.50 2.84
CA LEU A 59 -8.89 -11.85 2.38
C LEU A 59 -9.96 -12.50 3.25
N ALA A 60 -9.87 -12.36 4.57
CA ALA A 60 -10.88 -12.87 5.50
C ALA A 60 -12.26 -12.26 5.23
N LYS A 61 -12.36 -10.93 5.05
CA LYS A 61 -13.61 -10.22 4.70
C LYS A 61 -14.19 -10.68 3.36
N LYS A 62 -13.35 -11.12 2.42
CA LYS A 62 -13.78 -11.71 1.14
C LYS A 62 -14.08 -13.21 1.20
N GLY A 63 -14.14 -13.81 2.40
CA GLY A 63 -14.39 -15.24 2.58
C GLY A 63 -13.21 -16.12 2.15
N ARG A 64 -11.99 -15.57 2.12
CA ARG A 64 -10.76 -16.20 1.64
C ARG A 64 -9.71 -16.38 2.73
N SER A 65 -10.15 -16.68 3.96
CA SER A 65 -9.26 -17.04 5.07
C SER A 65 -8.47 -18.34 4.81
N ASP A 66 -8.83 -19.11 3.78
CA ASP A 66 -8.06 -20.25 3.26
C ASP A 66 -6.71 -19.86 2.65
N VAL A 67 -6.50 -18.57 2.35
CA VAL A 67 -5.36 -18.10 1.57
C VAL A 67 -4.18 -17.74 2.47
N THR A 68 -3.05 -18.39 2.24
CA THR A 68 -1.81 -18.13 2.97
C THR A 68 -0.89 -17.18 2.21
N LEU A 69 -0.34 -16.19 2.92
CA LEU A 69 0.69 -15.31 2.38
C LEU A 69 2.03 -16.02 2.40
N HIS A 70 2.73 -16.04 1.26
CA HIS A 70 4.03 -16.68 1.13
C HIS A 70 5.10 -15.67 0.77
N ARG A 71 6.18 -15.70 1.54
CA ARG A 71 7.35 -14.88 1.31
C ARG A 71 8.18 -15.39 0.13
N ILE A 72 8.57 -14.48 -0.75
CA ILE A 72 9.73 -14.59 -1.64
C ILE A 72 10.69 -13.44 -1.31
N PRO A 73 12.01 -13.66 -1.22
CA PRO A 73 12.96 -12.57 -0.97
C PRO A 73 12.85 -11.47 -2.04
N TYR A 74 12.94 -10.21 -1.61
CA TYR A 74 12.76 -9.03 -2.47
C TYR A 74 13.68 -9.08 -3.69
N GLY A 75 14.98 -9.33 -3.49
CA GLY A 75 15.95 -9.40 -4.59
C GLY A 75 15.57 -10.44 -5.65
N THR A 76 15.10 -11.62 -5.22
CA THR A 76 14.63 -12.67 -6.14
C THR A 76 13.37 -12.24 -6.90
N ALA A 77 12.38 -11.68 -6.21
CA ALA A 77 11.17 -11.17 -6.84
C ALA A 77 11.46 -10.04 -7.85
N PHE A 78 12.38 -9.14 -7.49
CA PHE A 78 12.79 -8.03 -8.33
C PHE A 78 13.55 -8.48 -9.58
N ALA A 79 14.45 -9.45 -9.45
CA ALA A 79 15.15 -10.05 -10.58
C ALA A 79 14.18 -10.76 -11.54
N LEU A 80 13.23 -11.53 -11.02
CA LEU A 80 12.18 -12.18 -11.82
C LEU A 80 11.33 -11.14 -12.57
N ALA A 81 10.89 -10.08 -11.89
CA ALA A 81 10.12 -9.01 -12.51
C ALA A 81 10.94 -8.27 -13.59
N SER A 82 12.24 -8.08 -13.38
CA SER A 82 13.16 -7.50 -14.35
C SER A 82 13.23 -8.34 -15.64
N ALA A 83 13.36 -9.66 -15.50
CA ALA A 83 13.39 -10.59 -16.63
C ALA A 83 12.06 -10.62 -17.39
N VAL A 84 10.93 -10.62 -16.68
CA VAL A 84 9.59 -10.58 -17.28
C VAL A 84 9.38 -9.28 -18.06
N GLU A 85 9.75 -8.13 -17.50
CA GLU A 85 9.68 -6.84 -18.20
C GLU A 85 10.57 -6.80 -19.44
N LEU A 86 11.79 -7.34 -19.36
CA LEU A 86 12.71 -7.41 -20.52
C LEU A 86 12.12 -8.29 -21.64
N ALA A 87 11.64 -9.49 -21.30
CA ALA A 87 11.01 -10.39 -22.27
C ALA A 87 9.73 -9.77 -22.87
N HIS A 88 8.99 -8.99 -22.08
CA HIS A 88 7.84 -8.25 -22.55
C HIS A 88 8.24 -7.14 -23.54
N ARG A 89 9.31 -6.39 -23.29
CA ARG A 89 9.82 -5.37 -24.23
C ARG A 89 10.17 -5.96 -25.60
N VAL A 90 10.68 -7.20 -25.63
CA VAL A 90 11.01 -7.91 -26.86
C VAL A 90 9.76 -8.44 -27.57
N SER A 91 8.84 -9.09 -26.83
CA SER A 91 7.67 -9.72 -27.43
C SER A 91 6.52 -8.76 -27.77
N ARG A 92 6.43 -7.59 -27.11
CA ARG A 92 5.36 -6.57 -27.23
C ARG A 92 3.92 -7.13 -27.11
N ARG A 93 3.75 -8.29 -26.48
CA ARG A 93 2.43 -8.93 -26.31
C ARG A 93 1.86 -8.64 -24.93
N GLY A 94 0.67 -8.04 -24.91
CA GLY A 94 -0.14 -7.84 -23.69
C GLY A 94 0.46 -6.87 -22.68
N ARG A 95 0.15 -7.05 -21.39
CA ARG A 95 0.81 -6.35 -20.28
C ARG A 95 1.58 -7.38 -19.44
N PRO A 96 2.77 -7.06 -18.92
CA PRO A 96 3.52 -7.97 -18.08
C PRO A 96 2.71 -8.28 -16.81
N ARG A 97 2.63 -9.57 -16.45
CA ARG A 97 1.84 -10.02 -15.28
C ARG A 97 2.45 -9.60 -13.94
N ILE A 98 3.74 -9.28 -13.93
CA ILE A 98 4.49 -8.78 -12.78
C ILE A 98 5.46 -7.71 -13.27
N THR A 99 5.57 -6.62 -12.51
CA THR A 99 6.46 -5.49 -12.80
C THR A 99 7.37 -5.22 -11.62
N ARG A 100 8.53 -4.63 -11.88
CA ARG A 100 9.44 -4.15 -10.83
C ARG A 100 8.75 -3.14 -9.93
N TYR A 101 7.84 -2.34 -10.51
CA TYR A 101 6.99 -1.42 -9.75
C TYR A 101 6.07 -2.16 -8.77
N ALA A 102 5.34 -3.19 -9.20
CA ALA A 102 4.48 -3.94 -8.29
C ALA A 102 5.27 -4.66 -7.19
N VAL A 103 6.44 -5.20 -7.52
CA VAL A 103 7.35 -5.82 -6.54
C VAL A 103 7.84 -4.78 -5.53
N SER A 104 8.28 -3.62 -5.99
CA SER A 104 8.74 -2.55 -5.10
C SER A 104 7.62 -2.13 -4.18
N GLN A 105 6.39 -1.94 -4.68
CA GLN A 105 5.21 -1.51 -3.92
C GLN A 105 4.84 -2.44 -2.76
N LEU A 106 5.01 -3.75 -2.94
CA LEU A 106 4.59 -4.75 -1.95
C LEU A 106 5.72 -5.26 -1.06
N GLY A 107 6.98 -4.98 -1.41
CA GLY A 107 8.16 -5.59 -0.78
C GLY A 107 9.08 -4.64 -0.04
N LEU A 108 8.77 -3.34 -0.01
CA LEU A 108 9.55 -2.32 0.69
C LEU A 108 8.62 -1.48 1.57
N GLU A 109 9.16 -1.02 2.70
CA GLU A 109 8.49 -0.10 3.61
C GLU A 109 8.07 1.20 2.89
N ARG A 110 6.85 1.67 3.18
CA ARG A 110 6.27 2.92 2.67
C ARG A 110 5.56 3.66 3.78
N THR A 111 6.34 4.18 4.70
CA THR A 111 5.86 5.01 5.79
C THR A 111 5.98 6.49 5.43
N LEU A 112 5.04 7.29 5.90
CA LEU A 112 5.00 8.72 5.69
C LEU A 112 5.20 9.45 7.02
N ASP A 113 6.07 10.46 7.02
CA ASP A 113 6.15 11.40 8.14
C ASP A 113 5.02 12.42 8.03
N LEU A 114 4.06 12.34 8.97
CA LEU A 114 2.91 13.22 9.05
C LEU A 114 3.14 14.44 9.96
N SER A 115 4.36 14.62 10.50
CA SER A 115 4.67 15.65 11.49
C SER A 115 4.31 17.05 11.02
N ALA A 116 4.65 17.40 9.77
CA ALA A 116 4.32 18.71 9.21
C ALA A 116 2.80 18.95 9.16
N ALA A 117 2.03 17.97 8.67
CA ALA A 117 0.57 18.09 8.62
C ALA A 117 -0.04 18.21 10.03
N ARG A 118 0.45 17.41 10.99
CA ARG A 118 -0.04 17.44 12.38
C ARG A 118 0.25 18.75 13.09
N GLN A 119 1.44 19.30 12.89
CA GLN A 119 1.90 20.51 13.59
C GLN A 119 1.37 21.79 12.94
N GLN A 120 1.33 21.84 11.61
CA GLN A 120 1.05 23.08 10.87
C GLN A 120 -0.41 23.20 10.43
N LEU A 121 -1.05 22.08 10.05
CA LEU A 121 -2.46 22.07 9.63
C LEU A 121 -3.40 21.64 10.76
N GLY A 122 -2.87 21.25 11.92
CA GLY A 122 -3.69 20.65 12.98
C GLY A 122 -4.28 19.28 12.59
N TYR A 123 -3.71 18.61 11.58
CA TYR A 123 -4.22 17.34 11.08
C TYR A 123 -4.22 16.26 12.18
N ARG A 124 -5.36 15.60 12.39
CA ARG A 124 -5.57 14.52 13.36
C ARG A 124 -6.25 13.34 12.65
N PRO A 125 -5.49 12.51 11.91
CA PRO A 125 -6.03 11.38 11.17
C PRO A 125 -6.66 10.34 12.10
N ARG A 126 -7.65 9.62 11.58
CA ARG A 126 -8.16 8.41 12.22
C ARG A 126 -7.23 7.21 11.94
N PRO A 127 -7.21 6.18 12.81
CA PRO A 127 -6.51 4.94 12.53
C PRO A 127 -7.03 4.26 11.26
N THR A 128 -6.18 3.44 10.64
CA THR A 128 -6.57 2.62 9.51
C THR A 128 -7.74 1.70 9.88
N SER A 129 -8.72 1.62 8.98
CA SER A 129 -9.88 0.73 9.12
C SER A 129 -10.21 0.10 7.77
N LEU A 130 -10.48 -1.21 7.79
CA LEU A 130 -10.96 -1.96 6.62
C LEU A 130 -12.47 -2.24 6.70
N VAL A 131 -13.20 -1.51 7.54
CA VAL A 131 -14.67 -1.56 7.53
C VAL A 131 -15.18 -1.04 6.19
N GLY A 132 -16.05 -1.78 5.52
CA GLY A 132 -16.52 -1.41 4.17
C GLY A 132 -15.71 -2.05 3.04
N ALA A 133 -14.52 -2.60 3.33
CA ALA A 133 -13.64 -3.20 2.33
C ALA A 133 -14.24 -4.44 1.64
N GLU A 134 -15.26 -5.05 2.24
CA GLU A 134 -16.06 -6.12 1.63
C GLU A 134 -16.83 -5.67 0.37
N ARG A 135 -17.06 -4.36 0.21
CA ARG A 135 -17.77 -3.78 -0.94
C ARG A 135 -16.86 -3.36 -2.09
N TRP A 136 -15.54 -3.54 -1.94
CA TRP A 136 -14.53 -3.15 -2.94
C TRP A 136 -14.20 -4.28 -3.94
#